data_AF-A0A4Y7SGV4-F1
#
_entry.id   AF-A0A4Y7SGV4-F1
#
_cell.length_a   1.000
_cell.length_b   1.000
_cell.length_c   1.000
_cell.angle_alpha   90.00
_cell.angle_beta   90.00
_cell.angle_gamma   90.00
#
_symmetry.space_group_name_H-M   'P 1'
#
loop_
_entity.id
_entity.type
_entity.pdbx_description
1 polymer ?
#
loop_
_entity_poly.entity_id
_entity_poly.type
_entity_poly.pdbx_seq_one_letter_code
_entity_poly.pdbx_strand_id
1 'polypeptide(L)' 'MVVRDVRTRWNYTYEMIRRALMLRKAIDRWTLDRDEYCELMLTADDWKLLEAIAEVLEVRSSHTICPISP' A
#
# COMPACT_ATOMS: atom_id res chain seq x y z
N MET A 1 25.19 5.06 16.78
CA MET A 1 24.38 4.13 15.96
C MET A 1 23.94 4.89 14.72
N VAL A 2 24.36 4.48 13.52
CA VAL A 2 24.00 5.17 12.27
C VAL A 2 22.66 4.59 11.79
N VAL A 3 21.61 5.43 11.75
CA VAL A 3 20.33 5.06 11.15
C VAL A 3 20.53 4.98 9.65
N ARG A 4 20.56 3.76 9.09
CA ARG A 4 20.59 3.55 7.64
C ARG A 4 19.19 3.79 7.12
N ASP A 5 19.06 4.69 6.14
CA ASP A 5 17.80 4.90 5.45
C ASP A 5 17.49 3.66 4.59
N VAL A 6 16.52 2.88 5.02
CA VAL A 6 16.10 1.67 4.32
C VAL A 6 14.97 2.08 3.39
N ARG A 7 15.26 2.16 2.08
CA ARG A 7 14.31 2.59 1.03
C ARG A 7 12.91 1.95 1.14
N THR A 8 12.81 0.70 1.63
CA THR A 8 11.55 -0.04 1.77
C THR A 8 10.74 0.31 3.03
N ARG A 9 11.30 1.02 4.01
CA ARG A 9 10.64 1.26 5.31
C ARG A 9 9.62 2.40 5.28
N TRP A 10 9.75 3.34 4.35
CA TRP A 10 8.86 4.51 4.28
C TRP A 10 7.67 4.33 3.34
N ASN A 11 7.75 3.38 2.38
CA ASN A 11 6.70 3.15 1.37
C ASN A 11 6.00 1.78 1.49
N TYR A 12 6.25 1.00 2.55
CA TYR A 12 5.66 -0.35 2.65
C TYR A 12 4.12 -0.32 2.66
N THR A 13 3.52 0.68 3.31
CA THR A 13 2.05 0.83 3.36
C THR A 13 1.48 1.11 1.97
N TYR A 14 2.13 1.99 1.20
CA TYR A 14 1.74 2.27 -0.18
C TYR A 14 1.81 1.01 -1.05
N GLU A 15 2.94 0.30 -1.00
CA GLU A 15 3.14 -0.93 -1.79
C GLU A 15 2.17 -2.04 -1.38
N MET A 16 1.88 -2.17 -0.08
CA MET A 16 0.90 -3.11 0.44
C MET A 16 -0.51 -2.80 -0.09
N ILE A 17 -0.93 -1.53 -0.06
CA ILE A 17 -2.24 -1.11 -0.55
C ILE A 17 -2.34 -1.32 -2.06
N ARG A 18 -1.31 -0.92 -2.83
CA ARG A 18 -1.25 -1.18 -4.28
C ARG A 18 -1.38 -2.66 -4.60
N ARG A 19 -0.70 -3.51 -3.83
CA ARG A 19 -0.78 -4.97 -4.00
C ARG A 19 -2.16 -5.51 -3.63
N ALA A 20 -2.76 -5.02 -2.55
CA ALA A 20 -4.11 -5.39 -2.13
C ALA A 20 -5.16 -5.01 -3.18
N LEU A 21 -5.09 -3.80 -3.74
CA LEU A 21 -5.97 -3.33 -4.81
C LEU A 21 -5.87 -4.21 -6.06
N MET A 22 -4.65 -4.60 -6.46
CA MET A 22 -4.44 -5.55 -7.57
C MET A 22 -5.09 -6.92 -7.29
N LEU A 23 -5.07 -7.37 -6.03
CA LEU A 23 -5.58 -8.67 -5.60
C LEU A 23 -7.03 -8.63 -5.10
N ARG A 24 -7.74 -7.50 -5.22
CA ARG A 24 -9.08 -7.29 -4.65
C ARG A 24 -10.03 -8.47 -4.88
N LYS A 25 -10.20 -8.91 -6.12
CA LYS A 25 -11.09 -10.05 -6.46
C LYS A 25 -10.70 -11.36 -5.75
N ALA A 26 -9.40 -11.60 -5.58
CA ALA A 26 -8.90 -12.79 -4.91
C ALA A 26 -9.09 -12.68 -3.40
N ILE A 27 -8.88 -11.50 -2.83
CA ILE A 27 -9.11 -11.21 -1.41
C ILE A 27 -10.60 -11.36 -1.09
N ASP A 28 -11.48 -10.71 -1.85
CA ASP A 28 -12.94 -10.77 -1.67
C ASP A 28 -13.46 -12.22 -1.74
N ARG A 29 -12.96 -13.01 -2.71
CA ARG A 29 -13.33 -14.43 -2.81
C ARG A 29 -12.81 -15.24 -1.62
N TRP A 30 -11.57 -15.02 -1.22
CA TRP A 30 -10.94 -15.77 -0.14
C TRP A 30 -11.58 -15.47 1.22
N THR A 31 -11.99 -14.22 1.48
CA THR A 31 -12.70 -13.84 2.70
C THR A 31 -14.14 -14.33 2.71
N LEU A 32 -14.81 -14.40 1.55
CA LEU A 32 -16.15 -14.99 1.43
C LEU A 32 -16.16 -16.52 1.61
N ASP A 33 -15.14 -17.22 1.14
CA ASP A 33 -15.05 -18.69 1.24
C ASP A 33 -14.71 -19.18 2.67
N ARG A 34 -14.41 -18.26 3.60
CA ARG A 34 -13.92 -18.55 4.95
C ARG A 34 -14.70 -17.76 6.00
N ASP A 35 -15.66 -18.40 6.66
CA ASP A 35 -16.49 -17.78 7.71
C ASP A 35 -15.66 -17.09 8.82
N GLU A 36 -14.48 -17.63 9.14
CA GLU A 36 -13.55 -17.06 10.14
C GLU A 36 -12.99 -15.68 9.78
N TYR A 37 -13.07 -15.26 8.50
CA TYR A 37 -12.59 -13.98 8.01
C TYR A 37 -13.71 -13.06 7.53
N CYS A 38 -14.98 -13.43 7.76
CA CYS A 38 -16.13 -12.64 7.37
C CYS A 38 -16.09 -11.22 7.99
N GLU A 39 -15.61 -11.11 9.23
CA GLU A 39 -15.43 -9.82 9.93
C GLU A 39 -14.33 -8.93 9.31
N LEU A 40 -13.41 -9.52 8.54
CA LEU A 40 -12.33 -8.81 7.85
C LEU A 40 -12.68 -8.45 6.40
N MET A 41 -13.91 -8.73 5.98
CA MET A 41 -14.37 -8.41 4.63
C MET A 41 -14.46 -6.89 4.45
N LEU A 42 -13.71 -6.38 3.47
CA LEU A 42 -13.71 -4.97 3.13
C LEU A 42 -14.96 -4.62 2.32
N THR A 43 -15.66 -3.57 2.72
CA THR A 43 -16.80 -3.04 1.97
C THR A 43 -16.33 -2.30 0.72
N ALA A 44 -17.26 -1.99 -0.18
CA ALA A 44 -16.95 -1.19 -1.36
C ALA A 44 -16.39 0.21 -1.01
N ASP A 45 -16.81 0.78 0.13
CA ASP A 45 -16.33 2.08 0.58
C ASP A 45 -14.96 1.98 1.26
N ASP A 46 -14.65 0.87 1.95
CA ASP A 46 -13.29 0.61 2.45
C ASP A 46 -12.28 0.49 1.29
N TRP A 47 -12.67 -0.19 0.21
CA TRP A 47 -11.84 -0.28 -1.00
C TRP A 47 -11.59 1.10 -1.63
N LYS A 48 -12.60 1.97 -1.70
CA LYS A 48 -12.43 3.35 -2.17
C LYS A 48 -11.53 4.17 -1.24
N LEU A 49 -11.66 3.99 0.08
CA LEU A 49 -10.80 4.64 1.06
C LEU A 49 -9.34 4.21 0.85
N LEU A 50 -9.09 2.91 0.61
CA LEU A 50 -7.76 2.41 0.29
C LEU A 50 -7.19 3.02 -1.00
N GLU A 51 -8.01 3.21 -2.04
CA GLU A 51 -7.60 3.92 -3.26
C GLU A 51 -7.17 5.36 -2.96
N ALA A 52 -7.97 6.10 -2.17
CA ALA A 52 -7.64 7.46 -1.77
C ALA A 52 -6.36 7.55 -0.90
N ILE A 53 -6.18 6.59 0.02
CA ILE A 53 -4.97 6.51 0.85
C ILE A 53 -3.75 6.22 -0.02
N ALA A 54 -3.85 5.31 -0.99
CA ALA A 54 -2.77 5.02 -1.92
C ALA A 54 -2.37 6.24 -2.74
N GLU A 55 -3.33 7.07 -3.16
CA GLU A 55 -3.08 8.32 -3.88
C GLU A 55 -2.31 9.33 -3.01
N VAL A 56 -2.71 9.49 -1.74
CA VAL A 56 -2.03 10.38 -0.79
C VAL A 56 -0.62 9.90 -0.44
N LEU A 57 -0.46 8.58 -0.27
CA LEU A 57 0.82 7.95 0.06
C LEU A 57 1.75 7.78 -1.14
N GLU A 58 1.30 8.09 -2.35
CA GLU A 58 2.15 8.05 -3.53
C GLU A 58 3.25 9.12 -3.42
N VAL A 59 4.41 8.70 -2.92
CA VAL A 59 5.59 9.55 -2.88
C VAL A 59 6.06 9.74 -4.32
N ARG A 60 5.63 10.84 -4.95
CA ARG A 60 6.26 11.34 -6.18
C ARG A 60 7.67 11.74 -5.82
N SER A 61 8.64 10.88 -6.14
CA SER A 61 10.06 11.20 -6.11
C SER A 61 10.38 12.21 -7.21
N SER A 62 9.86 13.44 -7.11
CA SER A 62 10.17 14.58 -7.97
C SER A 62 11.40 15.36 -7.50
N HIS A 63 12.05 14.92 -6.43
CA HIS A 63 13.36 15.42 -6.02
C HIS A 63 14.39 14.29 -6.14
N THR A 64 14.64 13.88 -7.38
CA THR A 64 15.88 13.17 -7.73
C THR A 64 17.03 14.06 -7.32
N ILE A 65 17.66 13.73 -6.19
CA ILE A 65 19.10 13.74 -5.96
C ILE A 65 19.77 14.97 -6.58
N CYS A 66 20.05 16.01 -5.77
CA CYS A 66 21.09 16.97 -6.12
C CYS A 66 22.33 16.20 -6.58
N PRO A 67 22.80 16.37 -7.82
CA PRO A 67 24.04 15.76 -8.24
C PRO A 67 25.12 16.51 -7.48
N ILE A 68 25.71 15.86 -6.48
CA ILE A 68 27.04 16.23 -6.03
C ILE A 68 27.96 15.99 -7.23
N SER A 69 28.20 17.08 -7.98
CA SER A 69 29.27 17.23 -8.97
C SER A 69 30.65 17.11 -8.28
N PRO A 70 31.70 16.71 -9.04
CA PRO A 70 32.88 16.00 -8.54
C PRO A 70 33.80 16.79 -7.62
#